data_AF-A0A954F5D3-F1
#
_entry.id   AF-A0A954F5D3-F1
#
_cell.length_a   1.000
_cell.length_b   1.000
_cell.length_c   1.000
_cell.angle_alpha   90.00
_cell.angle_beta   90.00
_cell.angle_gamma   90.00
#
_symmetry.space_group_name_H-M   'P 1'
#
loop_
_entity.id
_entity.type
_entity.pdbx_description
1 polymer ?
#
loop_
_entity_poly.entity_id
_entity_poly.type
_entity_poly.pdbx_seq_one_letter_code
_entity_poly.pdbx_strand_id
1 'polypeptide(L)'
;MKHKKRRWRPRNLWTGSLWVTIPLTGILVVWTTAVAHRYGTFGLRGGNPDGTPGMLAPIMQLEWQQMWRHARLAVQSPAAKRAEYVERVHLLVDPKGENQLNSALPESGREYVEGQLGYPDGHFGKASVRYRGDFGWHWNLEKKSWRVKTRKSDLWRGMRWFNLIVPKSAAIVDGHLSNWLAGEMGLLTPFSDVVELWINGENRGLHTLMEQPDELLLRRLKRMPVDLYVGELVAEEAFQGKQVQLFDHPRTWDKDSINNHYPEDHKRPLEILCTALDHATDEVGFQRLRALMDWESMARFAAFRVLTQSGHQDDLHNWRLL
;
A
#
# COMPACT_ATOMS: atom_id res chain seq x y z
N MET A 1 49.69 11.79 63.64
CA MET A 1 48.60 11.52 62.67
C MET A 1 48.98 12.07 61.30
N LYS A 2 49.26 11.21 60.30
CA LYS A 2 49.51 11.64 58.91
C LYS A 2 48.30 11.27 58.05
N HIS A 3 47.46 12.25 57.73
CA HIS A 3 46.38 12.09 56.75
C HIS A 3 46.97 11.91 55.34
N LYS A 4 46.87 10.69 54.79
CA LYS A 4 47.09 10.43 53.36
C LYS A 4 45.96 11.09 52.55
N LYS A 5 46.22 12.27 51.97
CA LYS A 5 45.36 12.82 50.91
C LYS A 5 45.46 11.91 49.69
N ARG A 6 44.40 11.13 49.43
CA ARG A 6 44.24 10.31 48.23
C ARG A 6 44.12 11.25 47.02
N ARG A 7 45.25 11.54 46.36
CA ARG A 7 45.30 12.30 45.10
C ARG A 7 44.50 11.53 44.05
N TRP A 8 43.29 12.01 43.73
CA TRP A 8 42.51 11.56 42.59
C TRP A 8 43.31 11.87 41.32
N ARG A 9 43.77 10.85 40.61
CA ARG A 9 44.55 11.02 39.38
C ARG A 9 43.57 11.21 38.20
N PRO A 10 43.60 12.33 37.46
CA PRO A 10 42.69 12.60 36.34
C PRO A 10 42.90 11.68 35.12
N ARG A 11 43.92 10.80 35.12
CA ARG A 11 44.17 9.83 34.04
C ARG A 11 42.98 8.86 33.81
N ASN A 12 42.18 8.59 34.83
CA ASN A 12 41.03 7.69 34.71
C ASN A 12 39.80 8.34 34.06
N LEU A 13 39.75 9.68 33.96
CA LEU A 13 38.65 10.39 33.30
C LEU A 13 38.75 10.31 31.77
N TRP A 14 39.96 10.28 31.23
CA TRP A 14 40.22 10.20 29.79
C TRP A 14 40.04 8.80 29.20
N THR A 15 40.38 7.76 29.97
CA THR A 15 40.11 6.39 29.53
C THR A 15 38.63 6.06 29.67
N GLY A 16 37.96 6.56 30.71
CA GLY A 16 36.51 6.47 30.89
C GLY A 16 35.72 7.24 29.83
N SER A 17 36.24 8.35 29.31
CA SER A 17 35.57 9.14 28.27
C SER A 17 35.49 8.39 26.93
N LEU A 18 36.50 7.59 26.56
CA LEU A 18 36.49 6.78 25.33
C LEU A 18 35.36 5.74 25.30
N TRP A 19 35.02 5.15 26.45
CA TRP A 19 33.91 4.20 26.58
C TRP A 19 32.54 4.83 26.33
N VAL A 20 32.44 6.15 26.43
CA VAL A 20 31.21 6.90 26.18
C VAL A 20 31.24 7.57 24.80
N THR A 21 32.38 8.16 24.42
CA THR A 21 32.50 8.90 23.16
C THR A 21 32.50 7.99 21.95
N ILE A 22 33.14 6.82 22.00
CA ILE A 22 33.18 5.90 20.84
C ILE A 22 31.76 5.40 20.50
N PRO A 23 30.95 4.87 21.43
CA PRO A 23 29.59 4.44 21.12
C PRO A 23 28.69 5.59 20.66
N LEU A 24 28.77 6.76 21.32
CA LEU A 24 27.97 7.92 20.92
C LEU A 24 28.33 8.41 19.51
N THR A 25 29.62 8.41 19.18
CA THR A 25 30.09 8.79 17.84
C THR A 25 29.60 7.78 16.80
N GLY A 26 29.67 6.47 17.09
CA GLY A 26 29.14 5.43 16.21
C GLY A 26 27.64 5.59 15.96
N ILE A 27 26.85 5.82 17.01
CA ILE A 27 25.41 6.11 16.92
C ILE A 27 25.14 7.34 16.05
N LEU A 28 25.89 8.43 16.27
CA LEU A 28 25.74 9.66 15.50
C LEU A 28 26.07 9.44 14.02
N VAL A 29 27.13 8.70 13.70
CA VAL A 29 27.52 8.37 12.32
C VAL A 29 26.45 7.53 11.63
N VAL A 30 25.94 6.48 12.27
CA VAL A 30 24.86 5.65 11.71
C VAL A 30 23.60 6.48 11.47
N TRP A 31 23.18 7.29 12.44
CA TRP A 31 21.99 8.11 12.29
C TRP A 31 22.16 9.18 11.21
N THR A 32 23.29 9.90 11.18
CA THR A 32 23.54 10.94 10.16
C THR A 32 23.65 10.38 8.75
N THR A 33 24.26 9.20 8.57
CA THR A 33 24.32 8.53 7.27
C THR A 33 22.94 8.08 6.80
N ALA A 34 22.11 7.51 7.69
CA ALA A 34 20.72 7.16 7.39
C ALA A 34 19.87 8.38 7.01
N VAL A 35 20.00 9.47 7.75
CA VAL A 35 19.35 10.77 7.45
C VAL A 35 19.79 11.31 6.09
N ALA A 36 21.10 11.33 5.81
CA ALA A 36 21.63 11.83 4.55
C ALA A 36 21.13 10.99 3.35
N HIS A 37 21.12 9.67 3.48
CA HIS A 37 20.59 8.77 2.47
C HIS A 37 19.10 9.02 2.22
N ARG A 38 18.26 9.01 3.26
CA ARG A 38 16.82 9.25 3.14
C ARG A 38 16.52 10.65 2.57
N TYR A 39 17.22 11.67 3.05
CA TYR A 39 17.05 13.03 2.54
C TYR A 39 17.46 13.14 1.05
N GLY A 40 18.56 12.47 0.64
CA GLY A 40 18.95 12.39 -0.76
C GLY A 40 17.89 11.73 -1.64
N THR A 41 17.30 10.63 -1.18
CA THR A 41 16.30 9.87 -1.95
C THR A 41 14.95 10.58 -2.00
N PHE A 42 14.40 11.06 -0.88
CA PHE A 42 13.01 11.57 -0.82
C PHE A 42 12.91 13.09 -0.62
N GLY A 43 13.96 13.73 -0.11
CA GLY A 43 14.00 15.19 0.05
C GLY A 43 14.43 15.93 -1.21
N LEU A 44 15.29 15.32 -2.04
CA LEU A 44 15.85 15.93 -3.25
C LEU A 44 15.38 15.30 -4.57
N ARG A 45 15.17 13.96 -4.60
CA ARG A 45 14.84 13.22 -5.84
C ARG A 45 13.38 12.84 -5.96
N GLY A 46 12.82 12.17 -4.94
CA GLY A 46 11.47 11.61 -4.96
C GLY A 46 10.45 12.52 -4.31
N GLY A 47 10.34 13.78 -4.77
CA GLY A 47 9.40 14.78 -4.25
C GLY A 47 8.08 14.13 -3.81
N ASN A 48 7.68 14.40 -2.56
CA ASN A 48 6.50 13.79 -1.97
C ASN A 48 5.31 14.03 -2.93
N PRO A 49 4.47 13.04 -3.25
CA PRO A 49 3.33 13.22 -4.16
C PRO A 49 2.37 14.33 -3.68
N ASP A 50 2.43 14.67 -2.40
CA ASP A 50 1.69 15.76 -1.74
C ASP A 50 2.35 17.14 -1.93
N GLY A 51 3.43 17.24 -2.70
CA GLY A 51 4.17 18.48 -2.99
C GLY A 51 5.01 19.05 -1.84
N THR A 52 5.04 18.40 -0.67
CA THR A 52 5.87 18.87 0.46
C THR A 52 7.32 18.40 0.29
N PRO A 53 8.33 19.30 0.20
CA PRO A 53 9.72 18.90 0.32
C PRO A 53 9.91 18.08 1.60
N GLY A 54 10.65 16.96 1.53
CA GLY A 54 10.99 16.20 2.71
C GLY A 54 11.78 17.09 3.67
N MET A 55 11.09 17.69 4.64
CA MET A 55 11.73 18.58 5.60
C MET A 55 12.76 17.76 6.38
N LEU A 56 13.99 18.28 6.46
CA LEU A 56 15.11 17.58 7.10
C LEU A 56 14.79 17.18 8.55
N ALA A 57 14.10 18.05 9.30
CA ALA A 57 13.76 17.82 10.70
C ALA A 57 12.84 16.59 10.93
N PRO A 58 11.70 16.43 10.22
CA PRO A 58 10.92 15.19 10.26
C PRO A 58 11.71 13.92 9.91
N ILE A 59 12.60 13.98 8.91
CA ILE A 59 13.45 12.85 8.53
C ILE A 59 14.42 12.49 9.67
N MET A 60 15.07 13.50 10.26
CA MET A 60 15.97 13.33 11.41
C MET A 60 15.25 12.66 12.59
N GLN A 61 14.04 13.11 12.91
CA GLN A 61 13.23 12.57 13.99
C GLN A 61 12.79 11.12 13.69
N LEU A 62 12.36 10.84 12.46
CA LEU A 62 11.96 9.52 12.02
C LEU A 62 13.11 8.51 12.15
N GLU A 63 14.29 8.83 11.62
CA GLU A 63 15.47 7.96 11.69
C GLU A 63 15.92 7.73 13.14
N TRP A 64 15.85 8.76 13.99
CA TRP A 64 16.13 8.62 15.41
C TRP A 64 15.16 7.64 16.08
N GLN A 65 13.87 7.75 15.79
CA GLN A 65 12.83 6.85 16.32
C GLN A 65 13.00 5.42 15.83
N GLN A 66 13.36 5.21 14.55
CA GLN A 66 13.62 3.88 13.99
C GLN A 66 14.81 3.22 14.70
N MET A 67 15.93 3.92 14.83
CA MET A 67 17.12 3.41 15.51
C MET A 67 16.83 3.01 16.97
N TRP A 68 16.10 3.84 17.72
CA TRP A 68 15.71 3.48 19.10
C TRP A 68 14.73 2.32 19.17
N ARG A 69 13.85 2.17 18.18
CA ARG A 69 12.93 1.03 18.09
C ARG A 69 13.71 -0.27 17.89
N HIS A 70 14.66 -0.28 16.95
CA HIS A 70 15.55 -1.42 16.72
C HIS A 70 16.35 -1.79 17.97
N ALA A 71 16.94 -0.80 18.64
CA ALA A 71 17.65 -1.02 19.89
C ALA A 71 16.76 -1.62 21.00
N ARG A 72 15.52 -1.13 21.14
CA ARG A 72 14.55 -1.68 22.10
C ARG A 72 14.16 -3.11 21.74
N LEU A 73 13.88 -3.39 20.48
CA LEU A 73 13.50 -4.72 19.99
C LEU A 73 14.64 -5.73 20.14
N ALA A 74 15.90 -5.33 19.95
CA ALA A 74 17.06 -6.20 20.13
C ALA A 74 17.30 -6.61 21.59
N VAL A 75 16.87 -5.77 22.55
CA VAL A 75 17.02 -6.03 23.99
C VAL A 75 15.78 -6.73 24.58
N GLN A 76 14.62 -6.56 23.95
CA GLN A 76 13.40 -7.27 24.34
C GLN A 76 13.47 -8.73 23.85
N SER A 77 13.46 -9.67 24.78
CA SER A 77 13.26 -11.09 24.44
C SER A 77 11.87 -11.24 23.80
N PRO A 78 11.73 -11.96 22.66
CA PRO A 78 10.44 -12.20 22.02
C PRO A 78 9.64 -13.23 22.84
N ALA A 79 9.22 -12.85 24.04
CA ALA A 79 8.38 -13.65 24.93
C ALA A 79 6.88 -13.31 24.74
N ALA A 80 6.49 -12.85 23.55
CA ALA A 80 5.08 -12.78 23.20
C ALA A 80 4.63 -14.17 22.77
N LYS A 81 3.66 -14.75 23.48
CA LYS A 81 2.96 -15.95 23.03
C LYS A 81 2.51 -15.74 21.59
N ARG A 82 3.00 -16.61 20.71
CA ARG A 82 2.72 -16.63 19.28
C ARG A 82 1.20 -16.73 19.08
N ALA A 83 0.58 -15.71 18.48
CA ALA A 83 -0.82 -15.83 18.09
C ALA A 83 -0.90 -16.84 16.93
N GLU A 84 -1.53 -18.00 17.17
CA GLU A 84 -1.79 -19.00 16.13
C GLU A 84 -2.84 -18.55 15.10
N TYR A 85 -3.52 -17.43 15.36
CA TYR A 85 -4.73 -17.02 14.65
C TYR A 85 -4.51 -16.14 13.41
N VAL A 86 -3.29 -15.68 13.14
CA VAL A 86 -3.02 -14.80 11.98
C VAL A 86 -2.30 -15.60 10.91
N GLU A 87 -2.87 -15.62 9.71
CA GLU A 87 -2.26 -16.26 8.55
C GLU A 87 -0.91 -15.62 8.21
N ARG A 88 0.04 -16.46 7.77
CA ARG A 88 1.34 -16.02 7.30
C ARG A 88 1.44 -16.06 5.80
N VAL A 89 1.92 -14.98 5.22
CA VAL A 89 2.31 -14.92 3.82
C VAL A 89 3.83 -14.89 3.74
N HIS A 90 4.40 -15.89 3.07
CA HIS A 90 5.85 -16.03 2.92
C HIS A 90 6.27 -15.62 1.51
N LEU A 91 7.17 -14.65 1.42
CA LEU A 91 7.84 -14.26 0.19
C LEU A 91 9.34 -14.56 0.28
N LEU A 92 9.89 -15.11 -0.79
CA LEU A 92 11.33 -15.21 -1.00
C LEU A 92 11.68 -14.28 -2.14
N VAL A 93 12.53 -13.28 -1.88
CA VAL A 93 12.94 -12.27 -2.86
C VAL A 93 14.45 -12.29 -2.93
N ASP A 94 15.00 -12.44 -4.13
CA ASP A 94 16.46 -12.44 -4.28
C ASP A 94 17.05 -11.11 -3.78
N PRO A 95 18.14 -11.11 -2.99
CA PRO A 95 18.76 -9.88 -2.49
C PRO A 95 19.12 -8.88 -3.61
N LYS A 96 19.49 -9.36 -4.80
CA LYS A 96 19.70 -8.51 -5.98
C LYS A 96 18.42 -7.83 -6.43
N GLY A 97 17.30 -8.55 -6.41
CA GLY A 97 15.98 -8.01 -6.72
C GLY A 97 15.53 -6.97 -5.70
N GLU A 98 15.71 -7.25 -4.40
CA GLU A 98 15.40 -6.27 -3.35
C GLU A 98 16.30 -5.01 -3.46
N ASN A 99 17.58 -5.17 -3.79
CA ASN A 99 18.47 -4.05 -4.07
C ASN A 99 18.03 -3.23 -5.29
N GLN A 100 17.56 -3.90 -6.35
CA GLN A 100 17.01 -3.22 -7.53
C GLN A 100 15.80 -2.36 -7.14
N LEU A 101 14.83 -2.93 -6.39
CA LEU A 101 13.64 -2.20 -5.94
C LEU A 101 13.95 -0.97 -5.08
N ASN A 102 15.09 -0.96 -4.38
CA ASN A 102 15.51 0.13 -3.50
C ASN A 102 16.50 1.12 -4.15
N SER A 103 16.93 0.88 -5.40
CA SER A 103 18.04 1.60 -6.02
C SER A 103 17.73 3.06 -6.39
N ALA A 104 16.48 3.34 -6.78
CA ALA A 104 16.02 4.66 -7.21
C ALA A 104 14.51 4.79 -6.95
N LEU A 105 14.11 4.93 -5.69
CA LEU A 105 12.70 5.07 -5.33
C LEU A 105 12.16 6.48 -5.67
N PRO A 106 10.88 6.61 -6.10
CA PRO A 106 9.88 5.53 -6.22
C PRO A 106 9.97 4.66 -7.47
N GLU A 107 10.61 5.12 -8.55
CA GLU A 107 10.50 4.52 -9.88
C GLU A 107 10.93 3.05 -9.91
N SER A 108 12.11 2.76 -9.34
CA SER A 108 12.63 1.38 -9.25
C SER A 108 11.74 0.44 -8.44
N GLY A 109 11.01 0.97 -7.45
CA GLY A 109 10.09 0.20 -6.62
C GLY A 109 8.87 -0.31 -7.37
N ARG A 110 8.57 0.26 -8.55
CA ARG A 110 7.44 -0.13 -9.40
C ARG A 110 7.79 -1.24 -10.39
N GLU A 111 9.07 -1.57 -10.53
CA GLU A 111 9.51 -2.66 -11.40
C GLU A 111 9.30 -4.01 -10.73
N TYR A 112 8.87 -5.01 -11.49
CA TYR A 112 8.74 -6.37 -10.97
C TYR A 112 10.12 -7.05 -10.91
N VAL A 113 10.41 -7.65 -9.77
CA VAL A 113 11.55 -8.55 -9.58
C VAL A 113 11.07 -9.97 -9.31
N GLU A 114 11.90 -10.95 -9.65
CA GLU A 114 11.57 -12.35 -9.45
C GLU A 114 11.65 -12.73 -7.96
N GLY A 115 10.74 -13.62 -7.56
CA GLY A 115 10.67 -14.18 -6.22
C GLY A 115 9.88 -15.48 -6.17
N GLN A 116 9.56 -15.92 -4.96
CA GLN A 116 8.70 -17.07 -4.71
C GLN A 116 7.69 -16.74 -3.63
N LEU A 117 6.53 -17.37 -3.72
CA LEU A 117 5.42 -17.23 -2.79
C LEU A 117 5.16 -18.58 -2.14
N GLY A 118 5.00 -18.59 -0.82
CA GLY A 118 4.52 -19.76 -0.08
C GLY A 118 3.01 -19.95 -0.26
N TYR A 119 2.61 -21.14 -0.70
CA TYR A 119 1.22 -21.51 -0.91
C TYR A 119 0.63 -22.20 0.33
N PRO A 120 -0.71 -22.19 0.49
CA PRO A 120 -1.37 -22.81 1.65
C PRO A 120 -1.09 -24.32 1.82
N ASP A 121 -0.76 -25.02 0.74
CA ASP A 121 -0.38 -26.45 0.73
C ASP A 121 1.10 -26.69 1.07
N GLY A 122 1.86 -25.62 1.35
CA GLY A 122 3.24 -25.67 1.82
C GLY A 122 4.30 -25.61 0.71
N HIS A 123 3.94 -25.61 -0.57
CA HIS A 123 4.92 -25.46 -1.64
C HIS A 123 5.29 -23.98 -1.90
N PHE A 124 6.43 -23.75 -2.53
CA PHE A 124 6.85 -22.42 -2.99
C PHE A 124 6.73 -22.33 -4.51
N GLY A 125 5.81 -21.49 -4.98
CA GLY A 125 5.61 -21.22 -6.40
C GLY A 125 6.33 -19.95 -6.84
N LYS A 126 6.72 -19.87 -8.12
CA LYS A 126 7.37 -18.68 -8.67
C LYS A 126 6.38 -17.51 -8.75
N ALA A 127 6.80 -16.35 -8.26
CA ALA A 127 6.03 -15.11 -8.31
C ALA A 127 6.93 -13.94 -8.70
N SER A 128 6.35 -12.88 -9.24
CA SER A 128 7.02 -11.60 -9.39
C SER A 128 6.48 -10.63 -8.34
N VAL A 129 7.34 -9.83 -7.73
CA VAL A 129 6.98 -8.90 -6.66
C VAL A 129 7.48 -7.49 -6.97
N ARG A 130 6.79 -6.48 -6.45
CA ARG A 130 7.21 -5.07 -6.49
C ARG A 130 6.62 -4.29 -5.32
N TYR A 131 7.05 -3.06 -5.10
CA TYR A 131 6.34 -2.17 -4.19
C TYR A 131 5.02 -1.69 -4.81
N ARG A 132 4.05 -1.42 -3.94
CA ARG A 132 2.71 -0.94 -4.28
C ARG A 132 2.51 0.48 -3.80
N GLY A 133 1.78 1.27 -4.58
CA GLY A 133 1.16 2.52 -4.15
C GLY A 133 1.99 3.74 -4.54
N ASP A 134 1.28 4.82 -4.80
CA ASP A 134 1.87 6.00 -5.45
C ASP A 134 2.47 6.94 -4.40
N PHE A 135 1.94 6.85 -3.17
CA PHE A 135 2.35 7.68 -2.04
C PHE A 135 3.52 7.11 -1.23
N GLY A 136 4.37 8.02 -0.76
CA GLY A 136 5.61 7.74 -0.05
C GLY A 136 5.48 6.75 1.12
N TRP A 137 4.43 6.84 1.94
CA TRP A 137 4.28 5.94 3.09
C TRP A 137 4.23 4.45 2.72
N HIS A 138 3.96 4.09 1.47
CA HIS A 138 3.98 2.71 1.02
C HIS A 138 5.38 2.14 0.76
N TRP A 139 6.38 2.96 0.44
CA TRP A 139 7.70 2.49 -0.01
C TRP A 139 8.88 3.25 0.60
N ASN A 140 8.64 4.42 1.19
CA ASN A 140 9.64 5.27 1.84
C ASN A 140 10.05 4.69 3.21
N LEU A 141 9.14 4.04 3.93
CA LEU A 141 9.45 3.45 5.24
C LEU A 141 10.13 2.07 5.13
N GLU A 142 10.70 1.59 6.24
CA GLU A 142 11.30 0.26 6.34
C GLU A 142 10.26 -0.84 6.04
N LYS A 143 9.08 -0.69 6.60
CA LYS A 143 7.91 -1.52 6.29
C LYS A 143 7.27 -1.00 5.01
N LYS A 144 7.19 -1.85 3.99
CA LYS A 144 6.76 -1.49 2.63
C LYS A 144 5.53 -2.26 2.21
N SER A 145 4.72 -1.66 1.34
CA SER A 145 3.57 -2.31 0.72
C SER A 145 4.03 -3.04 -0.53
N TRP A 146 3.58 -4.27 -0.70
CA TRP A 146 3.98 -5.14 -1.81
C TRP A 146 2.80 -5.46 -2.72
N ARG A 147 3.05 -5.59 -4.01
CA ARG A 147 2.17 -6.26 -4.96
C ARG A 147 2.84 -7.54 -5.41
N VAL A 148 2.09 -8.64 -5.33
CA VAL A 148 2.55 -9.98 -5.72
C VAL A 148 1.77 -10.41 -6.95
N LYS A 149 2.49 -10.97 -7.92
CA LYS A 149 1.96 -11.48 -9.18
C LYS A 149 2.37 -12.94 -9.35
N THR A 150 1.40 -13.85 -9.34
CA THR A 150 1.66 -15.29 -9.54
C THR A 150 1.66 -15.66 -11.03
N ARG A 151 2.00 -16.92 -11.33
CA ARG A 151 1.84 -17.48 -12.67
C ARG A 151 0.37 -17.80 -12.94
N LYS A 152 -0.05 -17.69 -14.21
CA LYS A 152 -1.43 -18.05 -14.61
C LYS A 152 -1.80 -19.49 -14.27
N SER A 153 -0.82 -20.40 -14.34
CA SER A 153 -0.99 -21.84 -14.07
C SER A 153 -0.97 -22.19 -12.59
N ASP A 154 -0.67 -21.22 -11.73
CA ASP A 154 -0.40 -21.43 -10.31
C ASP A 154 -0.89 -20.19 -9.54
N LEU A 155 -2.21 -20.16 -9.30
CA LEU A 155 -2.89 -19.03 -8.69
C LEU A 155 -2.90 -19.18 -7.17
N TRP A 156 -2.56 -18.12 -6.45
CA TRP A 156 -2.60 -18.14 -5.00
C TRP A 156 -4.01 -17.80 -4.52
N ARG A 157 -4.72 -18.77 -3.94
CA ARG A 157 -6.15 -18.65 -3.57
C ARG A 157 -7.05 -18.21 -4.73
N GLY A 158 -6.72 -18.63 -5.95
CA GLY A 158 -7.42 -18.21 -7.16
C GLY A 158 -7.10 -16.78 -7.62
N MET A 159 -6.24 -16.04 -6.91
CA MET A 159 -5.77 -14.72 -7.29
C MET A 159 -4.47 -14.82 -8.08
N ARG A 160 -4.38 -14.03 -9.16
CA ARG A 160 -3.12 -13.82 -9.88
C ARG A 160 -2.37 -12.60 -9.38
N TRP A 161 -3.09 -11.57 -8.95
CA TRP A 161 -2.53 -10.39 -8.33
C TRP A 161 -3.19 -10.13 -6.99
N PHE A 162 -2.36 -9.86 -6.00
CA PHE A 162 -2.82 -9.42 -4.69
C PHE A 162 -1.80 -8.48 -4.07
N ASN A 163 -2.20 -7.83 -3.00
CA ASN A 163 -1.48 -6.73 -2.41
C ASN A 163 -1.34 -6.96 -0.91
N LEU A 164 -0.18 -6.63 -0.38
CA LEU A 164 0.15 -6.68 1.04
C LEU A 164 0.44 -5.25 1.47
N ILE A 165 -0.56 -4.60 2.05
CA ILE A 165 -0.57 -3.16 2.26
C ILE A 165 -0.16 -2.86 3.70
N VAL A 166 0.73 -1.89 3.87
CA VAL A 166 1.13 -1.41 5.18
C VAL A 166 -0.06 -0.70 5.84
N PRO A 167 -0.37 -1.00 7.12
CA PRO A 167 -1.40 -0.27 7.84
C PRO A 167 -1.02 1.20 7.98
N LYS A 168 -1.94 2.10 7.60
CA LYS A 168 -1.71 3.55 7.62
C LYS A 168 -1.85 4.15 9.03
N SER A 169 -2.54 3.45 9.93
CA SER A 169 -2.83 3.90 11.29
C SER A 169 -2.75 2.72 12.28
N ALA A 170 -2.93 3.02 13.57
CA ALA A 170 -3.06 1.99 14.60
C ALA A 170 -4.32 1.11 14.41
N ALA A 171 -5.29 1.58 13.64
CA ALA A 171 -6.52 0.87 13.31
C ALA A 171 -6.29 -0.04 12.08
N ILE A 172 -5.45 -1.06 12.28
CA ILE A 172 -4.96 -1.97 11.22
C ILE A 172 -6.11 -2.70 10.50
N VAL A 173 -7.21 -2.92 11.21
CA VAL A 173 -8.36 -3.71 10.74
C VAL A 173 -9.34 -2.90 9.88
N ASP A 174 -9.23 -1.57 9.83
CA ASP A 174 -10.26 -0.71 9.21
C ASP A 174 -10.53 -1.08 7.75
N GLY A 175 -9.47 -1.32 6.98
CA GLY A 175 -9.61 -1.72 5.57
C GLY A 175 -10.28 -3.07 5.39
N HIS A 176 -9.95 -4.04 6.25
CA HIS A 176 -10.59 -5.36 6.21
C HIS A 176 -12.05 -5.28 6.67
N LEU A 177 -12.32 -4.62 7.79
CA LEU A 177 -13.65 -4.47 8.35
C LEU A 177 -14.59 -3.73 7.40
N SER A 178 -14.08 -2.71 6.69
CA SER A 178 -14.85 -1.98 5.67
C SER A 178 -15.23 -2.89 4.51
N ASN A 179 -14.30 -3.69 3.99
CA ASN A 179 -14.61 -4.65 2.92
C ASN A 179 -15.56 -5.76 3.39
N TRP A 180 -15.39 -6.25 4.61
CA TRP A 180 -16.29 -7.23 5.22
C TRP A 180 -17.72 -6.66 5.31
N LEU A 181 -17.88 -5.46 5.88
CA LEU A 181 -19.17 -4.78 5.97
C LEU A 181 -19.80 -4.57 4.59
N ALA A 182 -19.02 -4.14 3.59
CA ALA A 182 -19.52 -4.00 2.22
C ALA A 182 -20.06 -5.33 1.68
N GLY A 183 -19.37 -6.44 1.93
CA GLY A 183 -19.82 -7.78 1.56
C GLY A 183 -21.10 -8.20 2.28
N GLU A 184 -21.21 -7.95 3.59
CA GLU A 184 -22.43 -8.21 4.38
C GLU A 184 -23.61 -7.35 3.88
N MET A 185 -23.33 -6.15 3.36
CA MET A 185 -24.31 -5.29 2.70
C MET A 185 -24.60 -5.70 1.24
N GLY A 186 -24.08 -6.83 0.77
CA GLY A 186 -24.33 -7.32 -0.60
C GLY A 186 -23.65 -6.53 -1.71
N LEU A 187 -22.68 -5.67 -1.38
CA LEU A 187 -21.86 -4.95 -2.36
C LEU A 187 -20.76 -5.87 -2.91
N LEU A 188 -20.34 -5.60 -4.14
CA LEU A 188 -19.20 -6.29 -4.73
C LEU A 188 -17.91 -5.77 -4.07
N THR A 189 -17.19 -6.67 -3.42
CA THR A 189 -16.00 -6.33 -2.63
C THR A 189 -14.84 -7.28 -2.94
N PRO A 190 -13.61 -6.77 -3.05
CA PRO A 190 -12.42 -7.61 -3.13
C PRO A 190 -12.23 -8.38 -1.81
N PHE A 191 -11.68 -9.58 -1.91
CA PHE A 191 -11.24 -10.30 -0.74
C PHE A 191 -10.15 -9.50 -0.01
N SER A 192 -10.26 -9.41 1.32
CA SER A 192 -9.21 -8.83 2.16
C SER A 192 -9.09 -9.56 3.48
N ASP A 193 -7.92 -9.46 4.09
CA ASP A 193 -7.61 -10.04 5.40
C ASP A 193 -6.46 -9.31 6.08
N VAL A 194 -6.19 -9.59 7.35
CA VAL A 194 -4.98 -9.15 8.06
C VAL A 194 -4.04 -10.34 8.18
N VAL A 195 -2.84 -10.21 7.62
CA VAL A 195 -1.84 -11.28 7.56
C VAL A 195 -0.50 -10.84 8.12
N GLU A 196 0.31 -11.79 8.57
CA GLU A 196 1.70 -11.56 8.94
C GLU A 196 2.60 -11.81 7.72
N LEU A 197 3.33 -10.79 7.28
CA LEU A 197 4.22 -10.91 6.13
C LEU A 197 5.62 -11.33 6.58
N TRP A 198 6.14 -12.39 5.96
CA TRP A 198 7.51 -12.84 6.10
C TRP A 198 8.25 -12.71 4.78
N ILE A 199 9.40 -12.05 4.78
CA ILE A 199 10.26 -11.90 3.60
C ILE A 199 11.62 -12.46 3.93
N ASN A 200 12.11 -13.44 3.15
CA ASN A 200 13.43 -14.04 3.34
C ASN A 200 13.68 -14.58 4.77
N GLY A 201 12.62 -15.09 5.42
CA GLY A 201 12.69 -15.60 6.80
C GLY A 201 12.60 -14.53 7.88
N GLU A 202 12.46 -13.25 7.53
CA GLU A 202 12.28 -12.14 8.47
C GLU A 202 10.81 -11.71 8.56
N ASN A 203 10.35 -11.47 9.78
CA ASN A 203 9.00 -10.96 10.03
C ASN A 203 8.93 -9.46 9.70
N ARG A 204 8.10 -9.08 8.73
CA ARG A 204 7.83 -7.68 8.35
C ARG A 204 6.56 -7.13 9.00
N GLY A 205 5.93 -7.90 9.89
CA GLY A 205 4.76 -7.54 10.68
C GLY A 205 3.44 -7.64 9.93
N LEU A 206 2.37 -7.12 10.56
CA LEU A 206 1.01 -7.21 10.04
C LEU A 206 0.79 -6.36 8.78
N HIS A 207 0.17 -6.92 7.76
CA HIS A 207 -0.22 -6.25 6.52
C HIS A 207 -1.68 -6.54 6.23
N THR A 208 -2.34 -5.61 5.54
CA THR A 208 -3.66 -5.88 4.95
C THR A 208 -3.43 -6.60 3.63
N LEU A 209 -3.84 -7.87 3.56
CA LEU A 209 -3.97 -8.60 2.31
C LEU A 209 -5.20 -8.07 1.56
N MET A 210 -5.06 -7.82 0.27
CA MET A 210 -6.13 -7.28 -0.57
C MET A 210 -6.02 -7.85 -1.99
N GLU A 211 -7.08 -8.52 -2.44
CA GLU A 211 -7.28 -8.95 -3.83
C GLU A 211 -7.20 -7.74 -4.78
N GLN A 212 -6.56 -7.91 -5.93
CA GLN A 212 -6.61 -6.89 -6.97
C GLN A 212 -7.98 -6.93 -7.65
N PRO A 213 -8.72 -5.81 -7.76
CA PRO A 213 -9.96 -5.78 -8.53
C PRO A 213 -9.67 -5.91 -10.02
N ASP A 214 -9.77 -7.13 -10.53
CA ASP A 214 -9.51 -7.48 -11.93
C ASP A 214 -10.57 -8.49 -12.45
N GLU A 215 -10.35 -9.03 -13.64
CA GLU A 215 -11.21 -10.07 -14.22
C GLU A 215 -11.39 -11.31 -13.32
N LEU A 216 -10.35 -11.72 -12.57
CA LEU A 216 -10.43 -12.90 -11.70
C LEU A 216 -11.35 -12.64 -10.51
N LEU A 217 -11.34 -11.43 -9.94
CA LEU A 217 -12.34 -11.01 -8.96
C LEU A 217 -13.76 -11.18 -9.53
N LEU A 218 -14.01 -10.71 -10.75
CA LEU A 218 -15.34 -10.81 -11.37
C LEU A 218 -15.76 -12.26 -11.65
N ARG A 219 -14.80 -13.13 -12.01
CA ARG A 219 -15.04 -14.59 -12.13
C ARG A 219 -15.42 -15.20 -10.79
N ARG A 220 -14.69 -14.86 -9.71
CA ARG A 220 -14.98 -15.30 -8.34
C ARG A 220 -16.38 -14.86 -7.90
N LEU A 221 -16.76 -13.62 -8.23
CA LEU A 221 -18.08 -13.05 -7.93
C LEU A 221 -19.19 -13.49 -8.92
N LYS A 222 -18.89 -14.35 -9.90
CA LYS A 222 -19.84 -14.83 -10.93
C LYS A 222 -20.54 -13.68 -11.66
N ARG A 223 -19.76 -12.66 -12.05
CA ARG A 223 -20.22 -11.49 -12.81
C ARG A 223 -19.76 -11.48 -14.26
N MET A 224 -18.88 -12.38 -14.66
CA MET A 224 -18.40 -12.44 -16.05
C MET A 224 -19.45 -12.97 -17.04
N PRO A 225 -19.43 -12.53 -18.31
CA PRO A 225 -18.50 -11.53 -18.87
C PRO A 225 -19.02 -10.08 -18.72
N VAL A 226 -18.18 -9.20 -18.18
CA VAL A 226 -18.46 -7.75 -18.03
C VAL A 226 -17.17 -6.94 -18.16
N ASP A 227 -17.33 -5.66 -18.51
CA ASP A 227 -16.26 -4.69 -18.39
C ASP A 227 -16.04 -4.33 -16.91
N LEU A 228 -14.80 -3.98 -16.54
CA LEU A 228 -14.52 -3.33 -15.26
C LEU A 228 -13.88 -1.98 -15.56
N TYR A 229 -14.64 -0.91 -15.39
CA TYR A 229 -14.17 0.45 -15.58
C TYR A 229 -13.47 0.97 -14.33
N VAL A 230 -12.33 1.61 -14.52
CA VAL A 230 -11.45 2.15 -13.48
C VAL A 230 -11.43 3.65 -13.59
N GLY A 231 -11.91 4.33 -12.54
CA GLY A 231 -11.87 5.79 -12.45
C GLY A 231 -10.83 6.25 -11.44
N GLU A 232 -9.73 6.79 -11.94
CA GLU A 232 -8.61 7.30 -11.15
C GLU A 232 -7.93 8.44 -11.94
N LEU A 233 -7.91 9.64 -11.37
CA LEU A 233 -7.34 10.85 -11.97
C LEU A 233 -6.42 11.59 -10.99
N VAL A 234 -5.93 10.93 -9.94
CA VAL A 234 -4.96 11.52 -9.01
C VAL A 234 -3.57 10.92 -9.18
N ALA A 235 -2.58 11.58 -8.58
CA ALA A 235 -1.19 11.15 -8.56
C ALA A 235 -0.63 10.89 -9.98
N GLU A 236 -0.31 9.63 -10.30
CA GLU A 236 0.31 9.24 -11.57
C GLU A 236 -0.67 9.30 -12.75
N GLU A 237 -1.97 9.19 -12.48
CA GLU A 237 -3.02 9.17 -13.49
C GLU A 237 -3.68 10.55 -13.67
N ALA A 238 -3.12 11.58 -13.03
CA ALA A 238 -3.61 12.94 -13.15
C ALA A 238 -3.48 13.48 -14.58
N PHE A 239 -4.62 13.93 -15.13
CA PHE A 239 -4.63 14.61 -16.43
C PHE A 239 -3.86 15.93 -16.36
N GLN A 240 -2.89 16.09 -17.27
CA GLN A 240 -2.17 17.34 -17.43
C GLN A 240 -3.00 18.32 -18.24
N GLY A 241 -3.39 19.44 -17.64
CA GLY A 241 -4.12 20.51 -18.34
C GLY A 241 -5.33 21.03 -17.56
N LYS A 242 -6.46 21.17 -18.25
CA LYS A 242 -7.72 21.64 -17.65
C LYS A 242 -8.18 20.65 -16.57
N GLN A 243 -8.79 21.15 -15.50
CA GLN A 243 -9.47 20.28 -14.53
C GLN A 243 -10.58 19.49 -15.26
N VAL A 244 -10.47 18.16 -15.21
CA VAL A 244 -11.44 17.21 -15.76
C VAL A 244 -11.95 16.36 -14.60
N GLN A 245 -13.26 16.13 -14.54
CA GLN A 245 -13.86 15.18 -13.62
C GLN A 245 -14.07 13.82 -14.29
N LEU A 246 -14.10 12.75 -13.50
CA LEU A 246 -14.28 11.39 -13.98
C LEU A 246 -15.51 11.25 -14.87
N PHE A 247 -16.65 11.77 -14.42
CA PHE A 247 -17.91 11.57 -15.11
C PHE A 247 -18.13 12.54 -16.30
N ASP A 248 -17.19 13.47 -16.57
CA ASP A 248 -17.29 14.41 -17.69
C ASP A 248 -17.09 13.73 -19.06
N HIS A 249 -16.25 12.70 -19.14
CA HIS A 249 -15.94 12.05 -20.42
C HIS A 249 -15.50 10.59 -20.24
N PRO A 250 -15.99 9.63 -21.05
CA PRO A 250 -15.55 8.21 -21.01
C PRO A 250 -14.06 7.94 -21.18
N ARG A 251 -13.26 8.94 -21.58
CA ARG A 251 -11.81 8.81 -21.79
C ARG A 251 -11.02 8.92 -20.48
N THR A 252 -11.63 9.43 -19.42
CA THR A 252 -11.05 9.48 -18.07
C THR A 252 -11.11 8.15 -17.33
N TRP A 253 -11.77 7.15 -17.92
CA TRP A 253 -11.91 5.82 -17.35
C TRP A 253 -11.04 4.83 -18.10
N ASP A 254 -10.34 3.95 -17.40
CA ASP A 254 -9.66 2.80 -17.96
C ASP A 254 -10.49 1.51 -17.86
N LYS A 255 -10.04 0.44 -18.52
CA LYS A 255 -10.69 -0.88 -18.47
C LYS A 255 -9.71 -1.93 -17.95
N ASP A 256 -9.98 -2.47 -16.77
CA ASP A 256 -9.19 -3.55 -16.14
C ASP A 256 -9.69 -4.95 -16.52
N SER A 257 -10.96 -5.06 -16.91
CA SER A 257 -11.59 -6.26 -17.48
C SER A 257 -12.34 -5.88 -18.74
N ILE A 258 -12.30 -6.75 -19.74
CA ILE A 258 -12.90 -6.53 -21.06
C ILE A 258 -13.98 -7.59 -21.30
N ASN A 259 -15.19 -7.13 -21.60
CA ASN A 259 -16.25 -7.98 -22.13
C ASN A 259 -15.92 -8.40 -23.56
N ASN A 260 -15.52 -9.67 -23.73
CA ASN A 260 -15.06 -10.23 -25.00
C ASN A 260 -16.12 -10.31 -26.11
N HIS A 261 -17.36 -9.91 -25.85
CA HIS A 261 -18.38 -9.73 -26.89
C HIS A 261 -18.21 -8.42 -27.69
N TYR A 262 -17.39 -7.49 -27.22
CA TYR A 262 -17.18 -6.17 -27.83
C TYR A 262 -15.68 -5.89 -28.05
N PRO A 263 -15.31 -4.95 -28.95
CA PRO A 263 -13.94 -4.45 -29.08
C PRO A 263 -13.40 -3.90 -27.75
N GLU A 264 -12.08 -4.00 -27.54
CA GLU A 264 -11.44 -3.58 -26.27
C GLU A 264 -11.68 -2.09 -25.95
N ASP A 265 -11.67 -1.24 -26.97
CA ASP A 265 -11.88 0.20 -26.90
C ASP A 265 -13.36 0.61 -26.81
N HIS A 266 -14.29 -0.34 -26.83
CA HIS A 266 -15.72 -0.07 -26.75
C HIS A 266 -16.09 0.48 -25.36
N LYS A 267 -16.43 1.78 -25.28
CA LYS A 267 -16.84 2.49 -24.06
C LYS A 267 -18.26 3.06 -24.13
N ARG A 268 -19.10 2.55 -25.04
CA ARG A 268 -20.48 3.01 -25.23
C ARG A 268 -21.32 3.02 -23.93
N PRO A 269 -21.20 2.03 -23.01
CA PRO A 269 -21.91 2.10 -21.74
C PRO A 269 -21.55 3.35 -20.91
N LEU A 270 -20.27 3.73 -20.87
CA LEU A 270 -19.82 4.95 -20.21
C LEU A 270 -20.31 6.22 -20.94
N GLU A 271 -20.31 6.24 -22.27
CA GLU A 271 -20.86 7.38 -23.04
C GLU A 271 -22.32 7.64 -22.68
N ILE A 272 -23.10 6.57 -22.57
CA ILE A 272 -24.52 6.64 -22.18
C ILE A 272 -24.66 7.11 -20.72
N LEU A 273 -23.81 6.60 -19.81
CA LEU A 273 -23.81 7.01 -18.40
C LEU A 273 -23.47 8.50 -18.24
N CYS A 274 -22.37 8.98 -18.82
CA CYS A 274 -21.96 10.38 -18.78
C CYS A 274 -23.08 11.29 -19.33
N THR A 275 -23.64 10.93 -20.49
CA THR A 275 -24.77 11.67 -21.08
C THR A 275 -26.00 11.69 -20.16
N ALA A 276 -26.30 10.59 -19.48
CA ALA A 276 -27.44 10.52 -18.57
C ALA A 276 -27.21 11.38 -17.30
N LEU A 277 -25.97 11.45 -16.82
CA LEU A 277 -25.59 12.29 -15.68
C LEU A 277 -25.68 13.79 -16.01
N ASP A 278 -25.25 14.20 -17.21
CA ASP A 278 -25.36 15.59 -17.68
C ASP A 278 -26.80 16.11 -17.70
N HIS A 279 -27.76 15.19 -17.89
CA HIS A 279 -29.19 15.48 -17.95
C HIS A 279 -29.96 15.03 -16.69
N ALA A 280 -29.27 14.66 -15.60
CA ALA A 280 -29.93 14.08 -14.43
C ALA A 280 -30.90 15.02 -13.69
N THR A 281 -30.85 16.33 -13.97
CA THR A 281 -31.73 17.34 -13.34
C THR A 281 -33.08 17.49 -14.03
N ASP A 282 -33.24 16.98 -15.25
CA ASP A 282 -34.53 16.91 -15.93
C ASP A 282 -35.17 15.53 -15.79
N GLU A 283 -36.51 15.46 -15.85
CA GLU A 283 -37.25 14.22 -15.63
C GLU A 283 -36.82 13.11 -16.60
N VAL A 284 -36.56 13.44 -17.87
CA VAL A 284 -36.21 12.44 -18.90
C VAL A 284 -34.81 11.89 -18.65
N GLY A 285 -33.84 12.75 -18.35
CA GLY A 285 -32.48 12.34 -18.00
C GLY A 285 -32.44 11.56 -16.69
N PHE A 286 -33.21 11.96 -15.67
CA PHE A 286 -33.34 11.19 -14.44
C PHE A 286 -33.91 9.79 -14.70
N GLN A 287 -34.95 9.64 -15.52
CA GLN A 287 -35.49 8.31 -15.87
C GLN A 287 -34.49 7.46 -16.66
N ARG A 288 -33.66 8.07 -17.52
CA ARG A 288 -32.58 7.37 -18.23
C ARG A 288 -31.50 6.88 -17.26
N LEU A 289 -31.00 7.76 -16.39
CA LEU A 289 -30.08 7.38 -15.33
C LEU A 289 -30.70 6.28 -14.46
N ARG A 290 -32.01 6.39 -14.22
CA ARG A 290 -32.74 5.42 -13.43
C ARG A 290 -32.75 4.02 -14.05
N ALA A 291 -32.89 3.93 -15.36
CA ALA A 291 -32.89 2.67 -16.09
C ALA A 291 -31.49 2.06 -16.25
N LEU A 292 -30.42 2.85 -16.16
CA LEU A 292 -29.03 2.39 -16.37
C LEU A 292 -28.40 1.79 -15.12
N MET A 293 -28.72 2.32 -13.93
CA MET A 293 -28.06 1.93 -12.69
C MET A 293 -28.91 0.97 -11.85
N ASP A 294 -28.23 0.05 -11.16
CA ASP A 294 -28.81 -0.68 -10.04
C ASP A 294 -28.92 0.22 -8.81
N TRP A 295 -30.12 0.79 -8.61
CA TRP A 295 -30.40 1.69 -7.49
C TRP A 295 -30.35 1.03 -6.13
N GLU A 296 -30.61 -0.27 -6.06
CA GLU A 296 -30.52 -0.96 -4.79
C GLU A 296 -29.05 -1.08 -4.38
N SER A 297 -28.19 -1.48 -5.32
CA SER A 297 -26.74 -1.47 -5.11
C SER A 297 -26.19 -0.07 -4.81
N MET A 298 -26.66 0.96 -5.53
CA MET A 298 -26.25 2.35 -5.27
C MET A 298 -26.71 2.85 -3.90
N ALA A 299 -27.93 2.52 -3.48
CA ALA A 299 -28.44 2.88 -2.15
C ALA A 299 -27.66 2.17 -1.04
N ARG A 300 -27.33 0.88 -1.20
CA ARG A 300 -26.46 0.14 -0.27
C ARG A 300 -25.06 0.75 -0.21
N PHE A 301 -24.51 1.16 -1.36
CA PHE A 301 -23.20 1.83 -1.42
C PHE A 301 -23.22 3.21 -0.73
N ALA A 302 -24.27 4.00 -0.93
CA ALA A 302 -24.46 5.27 -0.24
C ALA A 302 -24.58 5.08 1.29
N ALA A 303 -25.37 4.10 1.74
CA ALA A 303 -25.48 3.74 3.15
C ALA A 303 -24.14 3.28 3.74
N PHE A 304 -23.39 2.45 3.00
CA PHE A 304 -22.06 2.00 3.37
C PHE A 304 -21.12 3.18 3.61
N ARG A 305 -21.05 4.14 2.69
CA ARG A 305 -20.21 5.34 2.82
C ARG A 305 -20.55 6.16 4.07
N VAL A 306 -21.83 6.28 4.40
CA VAL A 306 -22.29 6.98 5.62
C VAL A 306 -21.85 6.22 6.88
N LEU A 307 -22.04 4.90 6.91
CA LEU A 307 -21.69 4.06 8.07
C LEU A 307 -20.18 4.03 8.34
N THR A 308 -19.36 3.96 7.29
CA THR A 308 -17.89 3.94 7.43
C THR A 308 -17.29 5.33 7.46
N GLN A 309 -18.09 6.40 7.32
CA GLN A 309 -17.63 7.77 7.16
C GLN A 309 -16.54 7.91 6.08
N SER A 310 -16.67 7.15 4.98
CA SER A 310 -15.67 7.11 3.92
C SER A 310 -15.84 8.26 2.93
N GLY A 311 -14.81 9.10 2.83
CA GLY A 311 -14.65 10.12 1.80
C GLY A 311 -13.73 9.69 0.65
N HIS A 312 -13.44 8.39 0.51
CA HIS A 312 -12.46 7.93 -0.47
C HIS A 312 -12.90 8.09 -1.93
N GLN A 313 -14.20 8.06 -2.23
CA GLN A 313 -14.73 8.28 -3.57
C GLN A 313 -15.21 9.72 -3.74
N ASP A 314 -14.73 10.38 -4.80
CA ASP A 314 -15.08 11.74 -5.19
C ASP A 314 -15.17 11.84 -6.73
N ASP A 315 -15.28 13.06 -7.27
CA ASP A 315 -15.44 13.27 -8.71
C ASP A 315 -14.14 13.03 -9.51
N LEU A 316 -13.05 12.65 -8.85
CA LEU A 316 -11.73 12.46 -9.45
C LEU A 316 -11.22 11.02 -9.37
N HIS A 317 -11.56 10.25 -8.33
CA HIS A 317 -10.94 8.93 -8.14
C HIS A 317 -11.68 7.92 -7.26
N ASN A 318 -11.08 6.72 -7.17
CA ASN A 318 -11.51 5.55 -6.40
C ASN A 318 -12.84 4.94 -6.85
N TRP A 319 -13.21 5.12 -8.12
CA TRP A 319 -14.39 4.47 -8.69
C TRP A 319 -14.04 3.19 -9.43
N ARG A 320 -14.92 2.19 -9.27
CA ARG A 320 -14.93 0.96 -10.06
C ARG A 320 -16.37 0.69 -10.47
N LEU A 321 -16.62 0.55 -11.78
CA LEU A 321 -17.96 0.34 -12.34
C LEU A 321 -17.98 -0.91 -13.23
N LEU A 322 -19.14 -1.58 -13.27
CA LEU A 322 -19.43 -2.69 -14.18
C LEU A 322 -20.40 -2.23 -15.27
#